data_AF-A0A9D6HU66-F1
#
_entry.id   AF-A0A9D6HU66-F1
#
_cell.length_a   1.000
_cell.length_b   1.000
_cell.length_c   1.000
_cell.angle_alpha   90.00
_cell.angle_beta   90.00
_cell.angle_gamma   90.00
#
_symmetry.space_group_name_H-M   'P 1'
#
loop_
_entity.id
_entity.type
_entity.pdbx_description
1 polymer ?
#
loop_
_entity_poly.entity_id
_entity_poly.type
_entity_poly.pdbx_seq_one_letter_code
_entity_poly.pdbx_strand_id
1 'polypeptide(L)'
;MICLKCGHKNPDHLKHCEKCNAVLLKMTHGEPQAAPSMIDVEDGQSYIQPERMYPTELIFSLIEAGYHYFAEQGTREDFLTAVEETDSRLASFEKEKLPRMMATYQEWKEEEFTSEYGRQMIYLVTKGFRLFREGLDTLQHFLSEDGDDRNRMVEGLIKVQEGNDNIALALELVETHIDIVGEEMKRRQMEAQARAFKEGKEKKEETYASSEAKPGEGEEGK
;
A
#
# COMPACT_ATOMS: atom_id res chain seq x y z
N MET A 1 10.87 -8.44 19.55
CA MET A 1 11.37 -7.13 19.05
C MET A 1 11.88 -7.25 17.63
N ILE A 2 11.55 -6.31 16.72
CA ILE A 2 12.08 -6.32 15.35
C ILE A 2 13.32 -5.42 15.27
N CYS A 3 14.38 -5.90 14.61
CA CYS A 3 15.58 -5.10 14.36
C CYS A 3 15.31 -4.12 13.21
N LEU A 4 15.31 -2.81 13.49
CA LEU A 4 15.09 -1.78 12.48
C LEU A 4 16.16 -1.75 11.37
N LYS A 5 17.36 -2.27 11.62
CA LYS A 5 18.42 -2.35 10.59
C LYS A 5 18.16 -3.45 9.55
N CYS A 6 17.58 -4.58 9.92
CA CYS A 6 17.53 -5.77 9.05
C CYS A 6 16.20 -6.54 9.04
N GLY A 7 15.20 -6.07 9.77
CA GLY A 7 13.87 -6.69 9.87
C GLY A 7 13.82 -8.01 10.64
N HIS A 8 14.93 -8.47 11.24
CA HIS A 8 14.93 -9.75 11.96
C HIS A 8 14.13 -9.66 13.27
N LYS A 9 13.26 -10.65 13.51
CA LYS A 9 12.53 -10.82 14.78
C LYS A 9 13.49 -11.41 15.82
N ASN A 10 13.80 -10.64 16.84
CA ASN A 10 14.66 -10.99 17.95
C ASN A 10 13.84 -11.18 19.24
N PRO A 11 14.25 -12.09 20.15
CA PRO A 11 13.72 -12.17 21.50
C PRO A 11 13.82 -10.84 22.27
N ASP A 12 12.82 -10.49 23.07
CA ASP A 12 12.70 -9.18 23.73
C ASP A 12 13.80 -8.89 24.76
N HIS A 13 14.50 -9.91 25.25
CA HIS A 13 15.58 -9.76 26.22
C HIS A 13 16.91 -9.33 25.60
N LEU A 14 17.10 -9.52 24.28
CA LEU A 14 18.38 -9.24 23.62
C LEU A 14 18.68 -7.74 23.52
N LYS A 15 19.96 -7.41 23.60
CA LYS A 15 20.49 -6.05 23.39
C LYS A 15 21.03 -5.83 21.98
N HIS A 16 21.36 -6.90 21.27
CA HIS A 16 21.89 -6.87 19.91
C HIS A 16 21.11 -7.87 19.05
N CYS A 17 20.99 -7.54 17.76
CA CYS A 17 20.32 -8.37 16.78
C CYS A 17 21.16 -9.63 16.52
N GLU A 18 20.57 -10.82 16.65
CA GLU A 18 21.26 -12.09 16.40
C GLU A 18 21.73 -12.23 14.94
N LYS A 19 21.05 -11.55 14.01
CA LYS A 19 21.34 -11.62 12.58
C LYS A 19 22.41 -10.63 12.11
N CYS A 20 22.33 -9.37 12.53
CA CYS A 20 23.19 -8.30 12.01
C CYS A 20 24.06 -7.62 13.07
N ASN A 21 23.98 -8.08 14.33
CA ASN A 21 24.70 -7.55 15.49
C ASN A 21 24.44 -6.06 15.79
N ALA A 22 23.46 -5.44 15.13
CA ALA A 22 23.03 -4.07 15.44
C ALA A 22 22.44 -4.00 16.84
N VAL A 23 22.64 -2.88 17.52
CA VAL A 23 21.97 -2.62 18.81
C VAL A 23 20.45 -2.72 18.59
N LEU A 24 19.74 -3.42 19.46
CA LEU A 24 18.28 -3.45 19.40
C LEU A 24 17.73 -2.24 20.14
N LEU A 25 17.09 -1.36 19.38
CA LEU A 25 16.42 -0.18 19.91
C LEU A 25 15.12 -0.64 20.59
N LYS A 26 15.16 -0.78 21.93
CA LYS A 26 14.01 -1.24 22.71
C LYS A 26 13.00 -0.11 22.89
N MET A 27 11.77 -0.31 22.41
CA MET A 27 10.61 0.41 22.92
C MET A 27 10.29 -0.13 24.32
N THR A 28 10.15 0.74 25.32
CA THR A 28 9.26 0.44 26.45
C THR A 28 7.85 0.48 25.88
N HIS A 29 7.25 -0.69 25.63
CA HIS A 29 5.91 -0.82 25.07
C HIS A 29 4.89 0.00 25.90
N GLY A 30 4.55 1.20 25.42
CA GLY A 30 3.20 1.68 25.56
C GLY A 30 2.36 0.90 24.56
N GLU A 31 1.29 0.26 25.02
CA GLU A 31 0.28 -0.32 24.14
C GLU A 31 -0.06 0.68 23.02
N PRO A 32 -0.28 0.23 21.78
CA PRO A 32 -0.72 1.12 20.71
C PRO A 32 -2.06 1.70 21.13
N GLN A 33 -2.05 2.95 21.61
CA GLN A 33 -3.27 3.67 21.87
C GLN A 33 -3.97 3.81 20.52
N ALA A 34 -5.14 3.20 20.42
CA ALA A 34 -6.07 3.43 19.34
C ALA A 34 -6.33 4.94 19.27
N ALA A 35 -5.66 5.62 18.35
CA ALA A 35 -5.93 7.02 18.07
C ALA A 35 -7.30 7.11 17.36
N PRO A 36 -8.27 7.87 17.90
CA PRO A 36 -9.56 8.04 17.24
C PRO A 36 -9.45 9.00 16.05
N SER A 37 -9.94 8.49 14.91
CA SER A 37 -10.61 9.11 13.75
C SER A 37 -10.15 10.46 13.16
N MET A 38 -9.46 10.37 12.02
CA MET A 38 -9.75 11.18 10.81
C MET A 38 -9.81 10.30 9.54
N ILE A 39 -9.96 8.98 9.72
CA ILE A 39 -10.34 8.07 8.66
C ILE A 39 -11.81 7.78 8.93
N ASP A 40 -12.68 7.89 7.93
CA ASP A 40 -13.97 7.19 7.93
C ASP A 40 -13.65 5.68 7.93
N VAL A 41 -13.21 5.17 9.08
CA VAL A 41 -13.04 3.75 9.32
C VAL A 41 -14.47 3.24 9.40
N GLU A 42 -14.89 2.51 8.37
CA GLU A 42 -16.22 1.89 8.37
C GLU A 42 -16.28 0.94 9.57
N ASP A 43 -17.20 1.21 10.50
CA ASP A 43 -17.36 0.46 11.74
C ASP A 43 -17.57 -1.04 11.43
N GLY A 44 -16.73 -1.90 12.01
CA GLY A 44 -16.79 -3.35 11.83
C GLY A 44 -15.93 -3.92 10.69
N GLN A 45 -15.17 -3.09 9.97
CA GLN A 45 -14.27 -3.55 8.90
C GLN A 45 -12.86 -3.87 9.44
N SER A 46 -12.32 -5.04 9.06
CA SER A 46 -10.91 -5.38 9.35
C SER A 46 -10.00 -4.85 8.24
N TYR A 47 -9.01 -4.03 8.61
CA TYR A 47 -8.00 -3.53 7.69
C TYR A 47 -6.71 -4.32 7.81
N ILE A 48 -6.12 -4.67 6.66
CA ILE A 48 -4.87 -5.41 6.65
C ILE A 48 -3.74 -4.56 7.23
N GLN A 49 -2.73 -5.23 7.77
CA GLN A 49 -1.56 -4.61 8.39
C GLN A 49 -0.29 -5.24 7.81
N PRO A 50 0.82 -4.48 7.72
CA PRO A 50 2.11 -5.05 7.36
C PRO A 50 2.54 -6.16 8.33
N GLU A 51 2.81 -7.35 7.81
CA GLU A 51 3.32 -8.48 8.60
C GLU A 51 4.86 -8.55 8.62
N ARG A 52 5.50 -7.73 7.78
CA ARG A 52 6.94 -7.63 7.59
C ARG A 52 7.37 -6.18 7.45
N MET A 53 8.66 -5.93 7.70
CA MET A 53 9.30 -4.67 7.34
C MET A 53 9.67 -4.62 5.87
N TYR A 54 9.52 -3.44 5.28
CA TYR A 54 9.87 -3.10 3.91
C TYR A 54 11.12 -2.21 3.90
N PRO A 55 12.32 -2.75 3.67
CA PRO A 55 13.54 -1.96 3.66
C PRO A 55 13.65 -1.20 2.33
N THR A 56 13.07 0.00 2.26
CA THR A 56 13.32 0.91 1.13
C THR A 56 14.65 1.62 1.34
N GLU A 57 15.32 2.01 0.26
CA GLU A 57 16.61 2.73 0.32
C GLU A 57 16.51 3.99 1.19
N LEU A 58 15.42 4.73 1.06
CA LEU A 58 15.19 5.95 1.82
C LEU A 58 15.16 5.69 3.33
N ILE A 59 14.38 4.69 3.74
CA ILE A 59 14.24 4.35 5.16
C ILE A 59 15.50 3.69 5.71
N PHE A 60 16.16 2.87 4.90
CA PHE A 60 17.45 2.28 5.28
C PHE A 60 18.48 3.36 5.61
N SER A 61 18.64 4.37 4.75
CA SER A 61 19.58 5.48 4.95
C SER A 61 19.26 6.28 6.22
N LEU A 62 17.98 6.59 6.47
CA LEU A 62 17.57 7.29 7.67
C LEU A 62 17.86 6.48 8.95
N ILE A 63 17.50 5.20 8.94
CA ILE A 63 17.72 4.32 10.09
C ILE A 63 19.21 4.14 10.34
N GLU A 64 20.01 3.97 9.30
CA GLU A 64 21.48 3.85 9.41
C GLU A 64 22.11 5.11 10.02
N ALA A 65 21.70 6.30 9.57
CA ALA A 65 22.14 7.56 10.16
C ALA A 65 21.78 7.65 11.65
N GLY A 66 20.55 7.26 12.02
CA GLY A 66 20.12 7.18 13.41
C GLY A 66 20.93 6.18 14.25
N TYR A 67 21.30 5.03 13.69
CA TYR A 67 22.20 4.07 14.36
C TYR A 67 23.60 4.62 14.57
N HIS A 68 24.19 5.27 13.56
CA HIS A 68 25.52 5.86 13.67
C HIS A 68 25.53 6.98 14.71
N TYR A 69 24.50 7.82 14.72
CA TYR A 69 24.32 8.84 15.75
C TYR A 69 24.18 8.23 17.15
N PHE A 70 23.34 7.21 17.32
CA PHE A 70 23.15 6.52 18.61
C PHE A 70 24.43 5.86 19.14
N ALA A 71 25.22 5.26 18.25
CA ALA A 71 26.45 4.57 18.59
C ALA A 71 27.65 5.52 18.80
N GLU A 72 27.44 6.84 18.74
CA GLU A 72 28.49 7.86 18.79
C GLU A 72 29.53 7.68 17.66
N GLN A 73 29.11 7.09 16.54
CA GLN A 73 29.91 6.84 15.33
C GLN A 73 29.61 7.83 14.20
N GLY A 74 28.53 8.59 14.31
CA GLY A 74 28.12 9.65 13.38
C GLY A 74 27.82 10.96 14.10
N THR A 75 27.62 12.03 13.35
CA THR A 75 27.35 13.36 13.92
C THR A 75 25.84 13.67 13.94
N ARG A 76 25.46 14.66 14.77
CA ARG A 76 24.09 15.20 14.77
C ARG A 76 23.72 15.79 13.41
N GLU A 77 24.69 16.40 12.73
CA GLU A 77 24.49 17.00 11.41
C GLU A 77 24.17 15.94 10.35
N ASP A 78 24.90 14.83 10.33
CA ASP A 78 24.62 13.71 9.42
C ASP A 78 23.19 13.17 9.60
N PHE A 79 22.75 13.03 10.85
CA PHE A 79 21.40 12.54 11.13
C PHE A 79 20.32 13.57 10.77
N LEU A 80 20.55 14.85 11.04
CA LEU A 80 19.66 15.92 10.60
C LEU A 80 19.52 15.95 9.08
N THR A 81 20.61 15.86 8.34
CA THR A 81 20.58 15.78 6.86
C THR A 81 19.74 14.60 6.40
N ALA A 82 19.90 13.42 7.00
CA ALA A 82 19.10 12.24 6.63
C ALA A 82 17.59 12.45 6.90
N VAL A 83 17.23 13.11 8.00
CA VAL A 83 15.84 13.47 8.32
C VAL A 83 15.27 14.46 7.30
N GLU A 84 16.01 15.52 6.97
CA GLU A 84 15.60 16.56 6.01
C GLU A 84 15.47 16.01 4.58
N GLU A 85 16.41 15.16 4.15
CA GLU A 85 16.32 14.48 2.85
C GLU A 85 15.09 13.58 2.77
N THR A 86 14.80 12.86 3.85
CA THR A 86 13.62 11.99 3.95
C THR A 86 12.33 12.80 3.87
N ASP A 87 12.24 13.90 4.63
CA ASP A 87 11.10 14.80 4.61
C ASP A 87 10.88 15.43 3.21
N SER A 88 11.97 15.88 2.58
CA SER A 88 11.93 16.45 1.23
C SER A 88 11.39 15.45 0.19
N ARG A 89 11.85 14.20 0.23
CA ARG A 89 11.35 13.14 -0.67
C ARG A 89 9.90 12.80 -0.40
N LEU A 90 9.49 12.74 0.87
CA LEU A 90 8.09 12.50 1.25
C LEU A 90 7.19 13.63 0.74
N ALA A 91 7.58 14.89 0.96
CA ALA A 91 6.85 16.07 0.50
C ALA A 91 6.70 16.12 -1.02
N SER A 92 7.75 15.76 -1.78
CA SER A 92 7.67 15.64 -3.24
C SER A 92 6.68 14.55 -3.65
N PHE A 93 6.72 13.38 -3.00
CA PHE A 93 5.78 12.29 -3.28
C PHE A 93 4.33 12.70 -2.99
N GLU A 94 4.07 13.30 -1.82
CA GLU A 94 2.75 13.79 -1.42
C GLU A 94 2.18 14.82 -2.38
N LYS A 95 3.03 15.69 -2.94
CA LYS A 95 2.60 16.72 -3.87
C LYS A 95 2.34 16.18 -5.27
N GLU A 96 3.17 15.27 -5.75
CA GLU A 96 3.20 14.88 -7.18
C GLU A 96 2.49 13.56 -7.47
N LYS A 97 2.68 12.56 -6.60
CA LYS A 97 2.29 11.17 -6.87
C LYS A 97 1.04 10.76 -6.08
N LEU A 98 0.98 11.17 -4.81
CA LEU A 98 -0.13 10.82 -3.93
C LEU A 98 -1.51 11.22 -4.48
N PRO A 99 -1.74 12.43 -5.05
CA PRO A 99 -3.07 12.81 -5.51
C PRO A 99 -3.57 11.92 -6.65
N ARG A 100 -2.69 11.53 -7.57
CA ARG A 100 -3.00 10.63 -8.68
C ARG A 100 -3.31 9.22 -8.18
N MET A 101 -2.52 8.77 -7.21
CA MET A 101 -2.68 7.47 -6.58
C MET A 101 -4.02 7.39 -5.82
N MET A 102 -4.36 8.42 -5.05
CA MET A 102 -5.63 8.50 -4.31
C MET A 102 -6.84 8.58 -5.24
N ALA A 103 -6.76 9.32 -6.36
CA ALA A 103 -7.83 9.36 -7.35
C ALA A 103 -8.12 7.96 -7.93
N THR A 104 -7.06 7.22 -8.27
CA THR A 104 -7.18 5.83 -8.78
C THR A 104 -7.87 4.92 -7.74
N TYR A 105 -7.51 5.04 -6.46
CA TYR A 105 -8.10 4.21 -5.42
C TYR A 105 -9.55 4.59 -5.09
N GLN A 106 -9.92 5.86 -5.28
CA GLN A 106 -11.31 6.28 -5.18
C GLN A 106 -12.16 5.68 -6.29
N GLU A 107 -11.66 5.65 -7.53
CA GLU A 107 -12.33 4.96 -8.64
C GLU A 107 -12.53 3.47 -8.32
N TRP A 108 -11.50 2.79 -7.82
CA TRP A 108 -11.62 1.39 -7.39
C TRP A 108 -12.55 1.19 -6.20
N LYS A 109 -12.66 2.18 -5.29
CA LYS A 109 -13.60 2.10 -4.18
C LYS A 109 -15.05 2.07 -4.67
N GLU A 110 -15.35 2.76 -5.77
CA GLU A 110 -16.71 2.87 -6.33
C GLU A 110 -17.10 1.67 -7.20
N GLU A 111 -16.13 0.95 -7.76
CA GLU A 111 -16.37 -0.25 -8.55
C GLU A 111 -16.68 -1.47 -7.67
N GLU A 112 -17.85 -2.10 -7.88
CA GLU A 112 -18.36 -3.21 -7.05
C GLU A 112 -17.32 -4.33 -6.81
N PHE A 113 -16.57 -4.70 -7.86
CA PHE A 113 -15.58 -5.77 -7.82
C PHE A 113 -14.25 -5.39 -7.12
N THR A 114 -13.91 -4.11 -7.06
CA THR A 114 -12.63 -3.61 -6.53
C THR A 114 -12.80 -2.79 -5.24
N SER A 115 -14.05 -2.62 -4.79
CA SER A 115 -14.45 -1.78 -3.66
C SER A 115 -13.74 -2.10 -2.33
N GLU A 116 -13.44 -3.37 -2.06
CA GLU A 116 -12.67 -3.77 -0.88
C GLU A 116 -11.20 -3.35 -1.02
N TYR A 117 -10.59 -3.56 -2.19
CA TYR A 117 -9.21 -3.15 -2.46
C TYR A 117 -9.06 -1.63 -2.35
N GLY A 118 -9.92 -0.85 -3.02
CA GLY A 118 -9.91 0.61 -2.92
C GLY A 118 -9.95 1.11 -1.47
N ARG A 119 -10.77 0.47 -0.62
CA ARG A 119 -10.84 0.79 0.82
C ARG A 119 -9.56 0.45 1.58
N GLN A 120 -9.00 -0.75 1.39
CA GLN A 120 -7.75 -1.16 2.03
C GLN A 120 -6.59 -0.23 1.63
N MET A 121 -6.53 0.12 0.34
CA MET A 121 -5.52 1.00 -0.24
C MET A 121 -5.56 2.42 0.35
N ILE A 122 -6.76 3.02 0.39
CA ILE A 122 -6.96 4.34 0.99
C ILE A 122 -6.53 4.32 2.47
N TYR A 123 -6.91 3.27 3.21
CA TYR A 123 -6.54 3.14 4.62
C TYR A 123 -5.02 3.06 4.82
N LEU A 124 -4.35 2.13 4.13
CA LEU A 124 -2.92 1.89 4.28
C LEU A 124 -2.12 3.14 3.92
N VAL A 125 -2.44 3.80 2.81
CA VAL A 125 -1.75 5.02 2.39
C VAL A 125 -1.97 6.14 3.39
N THR A 126 -3.22 6.39 3.80
CA THR A 126 -3.53 7.46 4.76
C THR A 126 -2.85 7.24 6.10
N LYS A 127 -2.94 6.01 6.63
CA LYS A 127 -2.25 5.62 7.87
C LYS A 127 -0.73 5.75 7.73
N GLY A 128 -0.19 5.29 6.60
CA GLY A 128 1.22 5.32 6.28
C GLY A 128 1.78 6.74 6.31
N PHE A 129 1.18 7.67 5.55
CA PHE A 129 1.59 9.07 5.54
C PHE A 129 1.50 9.73 6.90
N ARG A 130 0.42 9.46 7.65
CA ARG A 130 0.26 10.00 9.01
C ARG A 130 1.39 9.54 9.93
N LEU A 131 1.66 8.24 10.01
CA LEU A 131 2.73 7.69 10.84
C LEU A 131 4.11 8.23 10.41
N PHE A 132 4.33 8.33 9.10
CA PHE A 132 5.57 8.86 8.56
C PHE A 132 5.80 10.32 8.99
N ARG A 133 4.77 11.18 8.88
CA ARG A 133 4.80 12.57 9.33
C ARG A 133 5.00 12.70 10.84
N GLU A 134 4.22 11.97 11.63
CA GLU A 134 4.37 11.93 13.09
C GLU A 134 5.80 11.50 13.48
N GLY A 135 6.38 10.52 12.77
CA GLY A 135 7.75 10.06 12.99
C GLY A 135 8.80 11.11 12.65
N LEU A 136 8.71 11.75 11.49
CA LEU A 136 9.63 12.83 11.09
C LEU A 136 9.55 14.03 12.03
N ASP A 137 8.35 14.45 12.42
CA ASP A 137 8.15 15.53 13.39
C ASP A 137 8.83 15.16 14.72
N THR A 138 8.65 13.92 15.17
CA THR A 138 9.29 13.42 16.40
C THR A 138 10.82 13.48 16.32
N LEU A 139 11.41 13.12 15.17
CA LEU A 139 12.86 13.18 14.94
C LEU A 139 13.37 14.63 14.86
N GLN A 140 12.64 15.52 14.21
CA GLN A 140 12.99 16.94 14.14
C GLN A 140 12.96 17.60 15.52
N HIS A 141 11.95 17.30 16.35
CA HIS A 141 11.89 17.77 17.74
C HIS A 141 13.02 17.20 18.59
N PHE A 142 13.33 15.92 18.43
CA PHE A 142 14.48 15.31 19.09
C PHE A 142 15.79 16.03 18.74
N LEU A 143 15.99 16.33 17.45
CA LEU A 143 17.17 17.02 16.98
C LEU A 143 17.21 18.48 17.48
N SER A 144 16.09 19.18 17.62
CA SER A 144 16.06 20.59 18.05
C SER A 144 16.29 20.81 19.55
N GLU A 145 15.98 19.84 20.41
CA GLU A 145 16.14 19.90 21.88
C GLU A 145 17.49 19.31 22.39
N ASP A 146 18.59 19.51 21.65
CA ASP A 146 19.94 18.99 21.95
C ASP A 146 20.10 17.45 22.01
N GLY A 147 19.07 16.66 21.66
CA GLY A 147 19.24 15.23 21.33
C GLY A 147 19.43 14.26 22.50
N ASP A 148 19.05 14.65 23.72
CA ASP A 148 19.28 13.80 24.91
C ASP A 148 18.19 12.71 25.12
N ASP A 149 17.00 12.85 24.51
CA ASP A 149 15.92 11.86 24.65
C ASP A 149 16.04 10.73 23.60
N ARG A 150 16.92 9.77 23.88
CA ARG A 150 17.13 8.60 23.02
C ARG A 150 15.84 7.80 22.76
N ASN A 151 14.88 7.80 23.67
CA ASN A 151 13.61 7.09 23.46
C ASN A 151 12.78 7.78 22.39
N ARG A 152 12.74 9.12 22.38
CA ARG A 152 12.06 9.91 21.35
C ARG A 152 12.65 9.67 19.97
N MET A 153 13.99 9.58 19.86
CA MET A 153 14.64 9.23 18.60
C MET A 153 14.19 7.86 18.09
N VAL A 154 14.18 6.85 18.96
CA VAL A 154 13.75 5.48 18.62
C VAL A 154 12.28 5.46 18.21
N GLU A 155 11.43 6.17 18.93
CA GLU A 155 10.00 6.32 18.61
C GLU A 155 9.81 6.91 17.21
N GLY A 156 10.54 7.97 16.88
CA GLY A 156 10.49 8.60 15.56
C GLY A 156 10.92 7.65 14.44
N LEU A 157 12.03 6.93 14.60
CA LEU A 157 12.51 5.95 13.62
C LEU A 157 11.50 4.80 13.40
N ILE A 158 10.85 4.34 14.47
CA ILE A 158 9.83 3.28 14.37
C ILE A 158 8.60 3.78 13.63
N LYS A 159 8.09 4.96 13.98
CA LYS A 159 6.93 5.56 13.30
C LYS A 159 7.19 5.76 11.80
N VAL A 160 8.39 6.22 11.43
CA VAL A 160 8.79 6.34 10.03
C VAL A 160 8.83 4.97 9.34
N GLN A 161 9.41 3.95 9.96
CA GLN A 161 9.42 2.59 9.42
C GLN A 161 8.00 2.03 9.26
N GLU A 162 7.14 2.17 10.27
CA GLU A 162 5.75 1.73 10.21
C GLU A 162 4.96 2.47 9.12
N GLY A 163 5.19 3.77 8.97
CA GLY A 163 4.61 4.58 7.90
C GLY A 163 4.99 4.04 6.51
N ASN A 164 6.28 3.77 6.31
CA ASN A 164 6.80 3.16 5.10
C ASN A 164 6.22 1.76 4.86
N ASP A 165 6.10 0.92 5.89
CA ASP A 165 5.58 -0.44 5.74
C ASP A 165 4.12 -0.44 5.27
N ASN A 166 3.31 0.49 5.75
CA ASN A 166 1.93 0.65 5.29
C ASN A 166 1.88 1.13 3.81
N ILE A 167 2.71 2.11 3.43
CA ILE A 167 2.77 2.59 2.04
C ILE A 167 3.26 1.49 1.10
N ALA A 168 4.29 0.75 1.49
CA ALA A 168 4.86 -0.33 0.69
C ALA A 168 3.86 -1.48 0.51
N LEU A 169 3.16 -1.90 1.58
CA LEU A 169 2.10 -2.89 1.47
C LEU A 169 1.00 -2.43 0.52
N ALA A 170 0.61 -1.15 0.56
CA ALA A 170 -0.34 -0.60 -0.39
C ALA A 170 0.15 -0.78 -1.84
N LEU A 171 1.40 -0.45 -2.13
CA LEU A 171 1.96 -0.64 -3.47
C LEU A 171 1.98 -2.11 -3.91
N GLU A 172 2.26 -3.06 -3.00
CA GLU A 172 2.18 -4.50 -3.32
C GLU A 172 0.76 -4.98 -3.63
N LEU A 173 -0.24 -4.44 -2.93
CA LEU A 173 -1.64 -4.74 -3.23
C LEU A 173 -2.04 -4.23 -4.61
N VAL A 174 -1.51 -3.08 -5.05
CA VAL A 174 -1.74 -2.57 -6.42
C VAL A 174 -1.25 -3.56 -7.45
N GLU A 175 -0.01 -4.05 -7.30
CA GLU A 175 0.57 -5.01 -8.24
C GLU A 175 -0.28 -6.28 -8.30
N THR A 176 -0.66 -6.82 -7.14
CA THR A 176 -1.53 -7.99 -7.04
C THR A 176 -2.90 -7.74 -7.67
N HIS A 177 -3.46 -6.54 -7.47
CA HIS A 177 -4.78 -6.18 -7.96
C HIS A 177 -4.82 -6.00 -9.49
N ILE A 178 -3.78 -5.42 -10.08
CA ILE A 178 -3.66 -5.26 -11.53
C ILE A 178 -3.74 -6.63 -12.23
N ASP A 179 -3.11 -7.65 -11.67
CA ASP A 179 -3.16 -9.01 -12.21
C ASP A 179 -4.59 -9.58 -12.13
N ILE A 180 -5.26 -9.45 -10.99
CA ILE A 180 -6.63 -9.94 -10.78
C ILE A 180 -7.62 -9.25 -11.74
N VAL A 181 -7.56 -7.92 -11.85
CA VAL A 181 -8.43 -7.16 -12.76
C VAL A 181 -8.14 -7.51 -14.21
N GLY A 182 -6.86 -7.69 -14.57
CA GLY A 182 -6.45 -8.09 -15.91
C GLY A 182 -7.01 -9.46 -16.32
N GLU A 183 -7.01 -10.43 -15.41
CA GLU A 183 -7.62 -11.75 -15.64
C GLU A 183 -9.14 -11.68 -15.75
N GLU A 184 -9.80 -10.91 -14.88
CA GLU A 184 -11.25 -10.75 -14.88
C GLU A 184 -11.75 -10.07 -16.16
N MET A 185 -11.04 -9.04 -16.64
CA MET A 185 -11.36 -8.36 -17.89
C MET A 185 -11.26 -9.30 -19.09
N LYS A 186 -10.22 -10.15 -19.14
CA LYS A 186 -10.09 -11.19 -20.18
C LYS A 186 -11.24 -12.19 -20.10
N ARG A 187 -11.65 -12.61 -18.89
CA ARG A 187 -12.79 -13.52 -18.68
C ARG A 187 -14.09 -12.92 -19.22
N ARG A 188 -14.41 -11.68 -18.84
CA ARG A 188 -15.60 -10.96 -19.32
C ARG A 188 -15.61 -10.79 -20.84
N GLN A 189 -14.45 -10.51 -21.44
CA GLN A 189 -14.34 -10.41 -22.90
C GLN A 189 -14.62 -11.74 -23.60
N MET A 190 -14.10 -12.85 -23.08
CA MET A 190 -14.38 -14.19 -23.60
C MET A 190 -15.86 -14.56 -23.45
N GLU A 191 -16.49 -14.26 -22.31
CA GLU A 191 -17.91 -14.49 -22.11
C GLU A 191 -18.80 -13.65 -23.03
N ALA A 192 -18.45 -12.39 -23.27
CA ALA A 192 -19.16 -11.52 -24.20
C ALA A 192 -19.06 -12.02 -25.64
N GLN A 193 -17.86 -12.47 -26.07
CA GLN A 193 -17.66 -13.09 -27.38
C GLN A 193 -18.46 -14.39 -27.52
N ALA A 194 -18.49 -15.23 -26.48
CA ALA A 194 -19.27 -16.46 -26.48
C ALA A 194 -20.78 -16.21 -26.57
N ARG A 195 -21.29 -15.19 -25.86
CA ARG A 195 -22.70 -14.75 -25.95
C ARG A 195 -23.03 -14.25 -27.35
N ALA A 196 -22.23 -13.34 -27.90
CA ALA A 196 -22.42 -12.82 -29.25
C ALA A 196 -22.38 -13.92 -30.32
N PHE A 197 -21.52 -14.93 -30.14
CA PHE A 197 -21.45 -16.08 -31.04
C PHE A 197 -22.71 -16.97 -30.96
N LYS A 198 -23.25 -17.21 -29.76
CA LYS A 198 -24.50 -17.96 -29.58
C LYS A 198 -25.68 -17.23 -30.21
N GLU A 199 -25.85 -15.94 -29.92
CA GLU A 199 -26.92 -15.11 -30.49
C GLU A 199 -26.82 -15.01 -32.02
N GLY A 200 -25.59 -14.96 -32.56
CA GLY A 200 -25.36 -14.97 -34.01
C GLY A 200 -25.70 -16.30 -34.69
N LYS A 201 -25.57 -17.43 -33.98
CA LYS A 201 -26.00 -18.75 -34.47
C LYS A 201 -27.52 -18.88 -34.46
N GLU A 202 -28.16 -18.51 -33.36
CA GLU A 202 -29.62 -18.59 -33.21
C GLU A 202 -30.33 -17.72 -34.27
N LYS A 203 -29.85 -16.49 -34.50
CA LYS A 203 -30.38 -15.64 -35.58
C LYS A 203 -30.23 -16.23 -36.97
N LYS A 204 -29.12 -16.93 -37.26
CA LYS A 204 -28.93 -17.61 -38.54
C LYS A 204 -29.91 -18.78 -38.70
N GLU A 205 -30.11 -19.58 -37.66
CA GLU A 205 -31.07 -20.70 -37.69
C GLU A 205 -32.51 -20.23 -37.86
N GLU A 206 -32.92 -19.13 -37.22
CA GLU A 206 -34.24 -18.49 -37.45
C GLU A 206 -34.40 -17.98 -38.89
N THR A 207 -33.33 -17.42 -39.47
CA THR A 207 -33.37 -16.91 -40.85
C THR A 207 -33.55 -18.05 -41.86
N TYR A 208 -32.82 -19.17 -41.68
CA TYR A 208 -32.94 -20.36 -42.53
C TYR A 208 -34.33 -20.99 -42.40
N ALA A 209 -34.85 -21.18 -41.18
CA ALA A 209 -36.19 -21.72 -40.95
C ALA A 209 -37.31 -20.85 -41.56
N SER A 210 -37.16 -19.52 -41.57
CA SER A 210 -38.13 -18.62 -42.21
C SER A 210 -38.07 -18.63 -43.76
N SER A 211 -36.90 -18.94 -44.33
CA SER A 211 -36.69 -18.98 -45.79
C SER A 211 -37.21 -20.27 -46.45
N GLU A 212 -37.30 -21.37 -45.69
CA GLU A 212 -37.86 -22.64 -46.16
C GLU A 212 -39.40 -22.68 -46.09
N ALA A 213 -40.04 -21.69 -45.45
CA ALA A 213 -41.49 -21.64 -45.23
C ALA A 213 -42.28 -20.88 -46.33
N LYS A 214 -41.70 -20.58 -47.50
CA LYS A 214 -42.47 -20.08 -48.66
C LYS A 214 -42.74 -21.23 -49.65
N PRO A 215 -43.96 -21.83 -49.65
CA PRO A 215 -44.38 -22.67 -50.76
C PRO A 215 -44.61 -21.78 -51.98
N GLY A 216 -44.11 -22.20 -53.13
CA GLY A 216 -44.37 -21.53 -54.40
C GLY A 216 -45.87 -21.52 -54.70
N GLU A 217 -46.47 -20.33 -54.71
CA GLU A 217 -47.55 -20.00 -55.64
C GLU A 217 -46.87 -19.97 -57.02
N GLY A 218 -47.03 -20.95 -57.90
CA GLY A 218 -48.32 -21.39 -58.42
C GLY A 218 -48.63 -20.56 -59.68
N GLU A 219 -47.74 -20.59 -60.67
CA GLU A 219 -48.05 -20.18 -62.04
C GLU A 219 -49.13 -21.11 -62.60
N GLU A 220 -50.38 -20.65 -62.72
CA GLU A 220 -51.37 -21.26 -63.61
C GLU A 220 -52.24 -20.21 -64.32
N GLY A 221 -52.31 -20.34 -65.66
CA GLY A 221 -53.40 -19.84 -66.53
C GLY A 221 -53.12 -18.50 -67.22
N LYS A 222 -52.68 -18.46 -68.50
CA LYS A 222 -53.51 -18.55 -69.73
C LYS A 222 -54.67 -17.58 -69.82
#